data_AF-A0A3D0JFU3-F1
#
_entry.id   AF-A0A3D0JFU3-F1
#
_cell.length_a   1.000
_cell.length_b   1.000
_cell.length_c   1.000
_cell.angle_alpha   90.00
_cell.angle_beta   90.00
_cell.angle_gamma   90.00
#
_symmetry.space_group_name_H-M   'P 1'
#
loop_
_entity.id
_entity.type
_entity.pdbx_description
1 polymer ?
#
loop_
_entity_poly.entity_id
_entity_poly.type
_entity_poly.pdbx_seq_one_letter_code
_entity_poly.pdbx_strand_id
1 'polypeptide(L)'
;ANVEIVDEVGKDNAFIFGLSSDEVIGYEKNGGYNPKEIFNTDSEIRDVLTKLINGYYCPQNPEEFRELYNSLLETNGYERADQYFILKDFRSYADARARVMEAYQDQNAWAKSAIINIAHSGKFSSDRTIEEYVKDIWKLDKVKVELKE
;
A
#
# COMPACT_ATOMS: atom_id res chain seq x y z
N ALA A 1 -2.31 -8.98 -6.35
CA ALA A 1 -1.83 -9.80 -5.23
C ALA A 1 -2.52 -9.49 -3.90
N ASN A 2 -2.50 -8.26 -3.33
CA ASN A 2 -3.08 -8.03 -1.98
C ASN A 2 -4.55 -8.48 -1.83
N VAL A 3 -5.41 -8.20 -2.82
CA VAL A 3 -6.81 -8.69 -2.84
C VAL A 3 -6.84 -10.22 -2.80
N GLU A 4 -6.08 -10.87 -3.68
CA GLU A 4 -5.99 -12.34 -3.72
C GLU A 4 -5.44 -12.93 -2.42
N ILE A 5 -4.49 -12.26 -1.76
CA ILE A 5 -3.95 -12.70 -0.46
C ILE A 5 -5.08 -12.69 0.57
N VAL A 6 -5.84 -11.59 0.68
CA VAL A 6 -6.96 -11.46 1.61
C VAL A 6 -8.05 -12.50 1.33
N ASP A 7 -8.33 -12.78 0.06
CA ASP A 7 -9.30 -13.80 -0.33
C ASP A 7 -8.87 -15.20 0.12
N GLU A 8 -7.56 -15.50 0.08
CA GLU A 8 -7.04 -16.80 0.53
C GLU A 8 -6.94 -16.92 2.06
N VAL A 9 -6.44 -15.89 2.74
CA VAL A 9 -6.14 -15.94 4.18
C VAL A 9 -7.31 -15.49 5.05
N GLY A 10 -8.32 -14.85 4.46
CA GLY A 10 -9.45 -14.24 5.16
C GLY A 10 -9.13 -12.86 5.74
N LYS A 11 -10.16 -12.00 5.81
CA LYS A 11 -10.03 -10.61 6.27
C LYS A 11 -9.50 -10.47 7.71
N ASP A 12 -9.72 -11.47 8.56
CA ASP A 12 -9.26 -11.46 9.95
C ASP A 12 -7.73 -11.62 10.07
N ASN A 13 -7.06 -12.13 9.02
CA ASN A 13 -5.63 -12.37 9.00
C ASN A 13 -4.86 -11.33 8.16
N ALA A 14 -5.51 -10.22 7.81
CA ALA A 14 -4.92 -9.13 7.03
C ALA A 14 -5.39 -7.75 7.51
N PHE A 15 -4.53 -6.75 7.39
CA PHE A 15 -4.86 -5.36 7.77
C PHE A 15 -4.99 -4.50 6.52
N ILE A 16 -6.18 -4.48 5.93
CA ILE A 16 -6.49 -3.64 4.77
C ILE A 16 -6.87 -2.23 5.21
N PHE A 17 -6.45 -1.24 4.42
CA PHE A 17 -6.66 0.18 4.62
C PHE A 17 -6.59 0.91 3.27
N GLY A 18 -6.90 2.21 3.30
CA GLY A 18 -6.84 3.08 2.13
C GLY A 18 -8.05 2.97 1.22
N LEU A 19 -8.04 3.80 0.18
CA LEU A 19 -9.03 3.79 -0.88
C LEU A 19 -8.98 2.48 -1.67
N SER A 20 -10.16 2.02 -2.09
CA SER A 20 -10.28 0.98 -3.11
C SER A 20 -9.91 1.50 -4.50
N SER A 21 -9.56 0.59 -5.41
CA SER A 21 -9.28 0.96 -6.80
C SER A 21 -10.45 1.67 -7.48
N ASP A 22 -11.69 1.28 -7.17
CA ASP A 22 -12.89 1.92 -7.72
C ASP A 22 -13.06 3.36 -7.22
N GLU A 23 -12.74 3.62 -5.95
CA GLU A 23 -12.76 4.97 -5.39
C GLU A 23 -11.67 5.85 -6.01
N VAL A 24 -10.45 5.32 -6.18
CA VAL A 24 -9.35 6.03 -6.87
C VAL A 24 -9.76 6.41 -8.28
N ILE A 25 -10.28 5.45 -9.07
CA ILE A 25 -10.78 5.69 -10.42
C ILE A 25 -11.91 6.74 -10.42
N GLY A 26 -12.77 6.71 -9.41
CA GLY A 26 -13.84 7.69 -9.21
C GLY A 26 -13.30 9.11 -9.08
N TYR A 27 -12.28 9.32 -8.22
CA TYR A 27 -11.64 10.63 -8.04
C TYR A 27 -10.83 11.07 -9.25
N GLU A 28 -10.19 10.15 -9.97
CA GLU A 28 -9.45 10.47 -11.20
C GLU A 28 -10.39 10.92 -12.33
N LYS A 29 -11.54 10.26 -12.48
CA LYS A 29 -12.51 10.60 -13.54
C LYS A 29 -13.35 11.83 -13.24
N ASN A 30 -13.79 11.97 -11.99
CA ASN A 30 -14.80 12.97 -11.61
C ASN A 30 -14.21 14.16 -10.86
N GLY A 31 -12.93 14.11 -10.46
CA GLY A 31 -12.34 15.09 -9.56
C GLY A 31 -12.95 15.00 -8.15
N GLY A 32 -13.02 16.13 -7.46
CA GLY A 32 -13.63 16.21 -6.11
C GLY A 32 -12.69 15.85 -4.96
N TYR A 33 -11.39 15.71 -5.23
CA TYR A 33 -10.37 15.59 -4.20
C TYR A 33 -9.52 16.86 -4.13
N ASN A 34 -9.43 17.44 -2.93
CA ASN A 34 -8.57 18.59 -2.65
C ASN A 34 -7.74 18.34 -1.37
N PRO A 35 -6.43 18.07 -1.47
CA PRO A 35 -5.59 17.80 -0.31
C PRO A 35 -5.49 18.98 0.68
N LYS A 36 -5.71 20.22 0.21
CA LYS A 36 -5.71 21.40 1.09
C LYS A 36 -6.86 21.37 2.10
N GLU A 37 -7.97 20.69 1.81
CA GLU A 37 -9.06 20.51 2.78
C GLU A 37 -8.60 19.66 3.97
N ILE A 38 -7.86 18.58 3.71
CA ILE A 38 -7.27 17.73 4.76
C ILE A 38 -6.27 18.54 5.58
N PHE A 39 -5.38 19.28 4.92
CA PHE A 39 -4.44 20.18 5.61
C PHE A 39 -5.15 21.22 6.51
N ASN A 40 -6.31 21.73 6.08
CA ASN A 40 -7.06 22.75 6.81
C ASN A 40 -7.98 22.19 7.92
N THR A 41 -8.28 20.89 7.90
CA THR A 41 -9.17 20.25 8.88
C THR A 41 -8.43 19.37 9.88
N ASP A 42 -7.29 18.80 9.49
CA ASP A 42 -6.49 17.91 10.30
C ASP A 42 -5.24 18.62 10.86
N SER A 43 -5.26 18.88 12.17
CA SER A 43 -4.18 19.61 12.84
C SER A 43 -2.87 18.83 12.90
N GLU A 44 -2.91 17.51 13.00
CA GLU A 44 -1.68 16.69 13.08
C GLU A 44 -1.01 16.61 11.70
N ILE A 45 -1.80 16.40 10.64
CA ILE A 45 -1.28 16.42 9.27
C ILE A 45 -0.70 17.79 8.95
N ARG A 46 -1.38 18.88 9.34
CA ARG A 46 -0.86 20.24 9.18
C ARG A 46 0.49 20.43 9.86
N ASP A 47 0.61 19.99 11.12
CA ASP A 47 1.85 20.14 11.88
C ASP A 47 3.00 19.37 11.22
N VAL A 48 2.78 18.11 10.81
CA VAL A 48 3.78 17.30 10.11
C VAL A 48 4.21 17.95 8.79
N LEU A 49 3.26 18.41 7.97
CA LEU A 49 3.57 19.06 6.70
C LEU A 49 4.28 20.41 6.90
N THR A 50 3.90 21.18 7.92
CA THR A 50 4.58 22.45 8.26
C THR A 50 6.02 22.20 8.72
N LYS A 51 6.28 21.12 9.44
CA LYS A 51 7.62 20.71 9.88
C LYS A 51 8.57 20.38 8.72
N LEU A 52 8.04 20.00 7.56
CA LEU A 52 8.85 19.81 6.36
C LEU A 52 9.51 21.11 5.88
N ILE A 53 8.87 22.27 6.12
CA ILE A 53 9.23 23.54 5.49
C ILE A 53 9.59 24.66 6.47
N ASN A 54 9.59 24.39 7.78
CA ASN A 54 9.90 25.38 8.82
C ASN A 54 11.30 25.19 9.44
N GLY A 55 12.11 24.29 8.87
CA GLY A 55 13.45 23.98 9.37
C GLY A 55 13.49 23.01 10.56
N TYR A 56 12.39 22.37 10.95
CA TYR A 56 12.38 21.40 12.04
C TYR A 56 13.29 20.18 11.77
N TYR A 57 13.17 19.59 10.57
CA TYR A 57 13.98 18.42 10.19
C TYR A 57 15.35 18.78 9.61
N CYS A 58 15.45 19.93 8.94
CA CYS A 58 16.69 20.42 8.35
C CYS A 58 16.88 21.91 8.66
N PRO A 59 17.40 22.27 9.86
CA PRO A 59 17.55 23.67 10.26
C PRO A 59 18.51 24.46 9.36
N GLN A 60 19.51 23.79 8.75
CA GLN A 60 20.51 24.43 7.90
C GLN A 60 20.00 24.68 6.48
N ASN A 61 18.98 23.96 6.03
CA ASN A 61 18.31 24.18 4.75
C ASN A 61 16.79 23.92 4.90
N PRO A 62 16.00 24.90 5.39
CA PRO A 62 14.56 24.74 5.59
C PRO A 62 13.76 24.43 4.30
N GLU A 63 14.34 24.68 3.13
CA GLU A 63 13.73 24.43 1.82
C GLU A 63 13.97 23.01 1.29
N GLU A 64 14.79 22.20 1.96
CA GLU A 64 15.18 20.85 1.49
C GLU A 64 13.98 19.97 1.13
N PHE A 65 12.89 20.06 1.89
CA PHE A 65 11.67 19.26 1.67
C PHE A 65 10.52 20.05 1.04
N ARG A 66 10.79 21.25 0.50
CA ARG A 66 9.77 22.10 -0.13
C ARG A 66 9.09 21.39 -1.30
N GLU A 67 9.84 20.65 -2.10
CA GLU A 67 9.29 19.90 -3.23
C GLU A 67 8.28 18.82 -2.79
N LEU A 68 8.56 18.12 -1.69
CA LEU A 68 7.64 17.13 -1.11
C LEU A 68 6.38 17.81 -0.54
N TYR A 69 6.53 18.93 0.15
CA TYR A 69 5.38 19.71 0.63
C TYR A 69 4.50 20.18 -0.56
N ASN A 70 5.13 20.70 -1.60
CA ASN A 70 4.45 21.19 -2.79
C ASN A 70 3.78 20.04 -3.56
N SER A 71 4.41 18.87 -3.70
CA SER A 71 3.78 17.74 -4.40
C SER A 71 2.50 17.25 -3.71
N LEU A 72 2.38 17.46 -2.39
CA LEU A 72 1.18 17.08 -1.62
C LEU A 72 0.09 18.14 -1.64
N LEU A 73 0.42 19.43 -1.77
CA LEU A 73 -0.57 20.51 -1.59
C LEU A 73 -0.77 21.39 -2.82
N GLU A 74 0.24 21.51 -3.68
CA GLU A 74 0.22 22.39 -4.83
C GLU A 74 0.12 21.59 -6.13
N THR A 75 -0.81 22.01 -6.98
CA THR A 75 -0.90 21.49 -8.35
C THR A 75 0.08 22.29 -9.19
N ASN A 76 1.08 21.62 -9.74
CA ASN A 76 1.98 22.21 -10.73
C ASN A 76 1.46 21.81 -12.14
N GLY A 77 1.83 22.53 -13.19
CA GLY A 77 1.14 22.48 -14.50
C GLY A 77 0.95 21.11 -15.17
N TYR A 78 1.60 20.04 -14.68
CA TYR A 78 1.46 18.67 -15.17
C TYR A 78 0.97 17.67 -14.11
N GLU A 79 1.12 17.96 -12.82
CA GLU A 79 0.82 17.02 -11.74
C GLU A 79 -0.20 17.60 -10.75
N ARG A 80 -1.24 16.82 -10.48
CA ARG A 80 -2.22 17.15 -9.43
C ARG A 80 -1.54 17.07 -8.07
N ALA A 81 -1.88 18.02 -7.19
CA ALA A 81 -1.55 17.93 -5.78
C ALA A 81 -1.99 16.58 -5.20
N ASP A 82 -1.10 15.93 -4.46
CA ASP A 82 -1.28 14.60 -3.87
C ASP A 82 -1.84 13.58 -4.89
N GLN A 83 -1.12 13.44 -6.01
CA GLN A 83 -1.48 12.54 -7.11
C GLN A 83 -1.78 11.11 -6.63
N TYR A 84 -1.05 10.63 -5.62
CA TYR A 84 -1.14 9.26 -5.10
C TYR A 84 -2.02 9.14 -3.85
N PHE A 85 -2.83 10.15 -3.53
CA PHE A 85 -3.80 10.11 -2.43
C PHE A 85 -3.17 9.84 -1.04
N ILE A 86 -1.91 10.24 -0.83
CA ILE A 86 -1.15 10.04 0.40
C ILE A 86 -1.87 10.66 1.59
N LEU A 87 -2.34 11.90 1.46
CA LEU A 87 -3.03 12.59 2.55
C LEU A 87 -4.43 12.02 2.76
N LYS A 88 -5.09 11.57 1.69
CA LYS A 88 -6.40 10.94 1.76
C LYS A 88 -6.36 9.59 2.50
N ASP A 89 -5.34 8.79 2.26
CA ASP A 89 -5.16 7.48 2.91
C ASP A 89 -4.52 7.56 4.29
N PHE A 90 -3.89 8.68 4.63
CA PHE A 90 -3.07 8.84 5.84
C PHE A 90 -3.75 8.37 7.13
N ARG A 91 -5.00 8.78 7.36
CA ARG A 91 -5.74 8.40 8.57
C ARG A 91 -6.07 6.92 8.61
N SER A 92 -6.57 6.37 7.50
CA SER A 92 -6.85 4.93 7.42
C SER A 92 -5.59 4.08 7.63
N TYR A 93 -4.44 4.56 7.14
CA TYR A 93 -3.14 3.94 7.37
C TYR A 93 -2.72 4.02 8.84
N ALA A 94 -2.85 5.18 9.48
CA ALA A 94 -2.56 5.35 10.90
C ALA A 94 -3.42 4.43 11.78
N ASP A 95 -4.71 4.32 11.49
CA ASP A 95 -5.64 3.44 12.20
C ASP A 95 -5.30 1.96 11.99
N ALA A 96 -4.97 1.57 10.76
CA ALA A 96 -4.51 0.22 10.47
C ALA A 96 -3.21 -0.12 11.18
N ARG A 97 -2.26 0.82 11.22
CA ARG A 97 -1.02 0.67 11.96
C ARG A 97 -1.28 0.53 13.46
N ALA A 98 -2.20 1.29 14.03
CA ALA A 98 -2.58 1.16 15.44
C ALA A 98 -3.15 -0.24 15.73
N ARG A 99 -4.05 -0.74 14.88
CA ARG A 99 -4.58 -2.12 14.98
C ARG A 99 -3.50 -3.19 14.88
N VAL A 100 -2.50 -3.01 14.00
CA VAL A 100 -1.35 -3.92 13.90
C VAL A 100 -0.56 -3.91 15.21
N MET A 101 -0.27 -2.73 15.76
CA MET A 101 0.48 -2.60 17.01
C MET A 101 -0.25 -3.26 18.19
N GLU A 102 -1.57 -3.13 18.26
CA GLU A 102 -2.41 -3.79 19.26
C GLU A 102 -2.42 -5.32 19.07
N ALA A 103 -2.68 -5.79 17.85
CA ALA A 103 -2.70 -7.22 17.52
C ALA A 103 -1.35 -7.90 17.78
N TYR A 104 -0.24 -7.18 17.58
CA TYR A 104 1.09 -7.69 17.86
C TYR A 104 1.35 -7.92 19.35
N GLN A 105 0.59 -7.31 20.27
CA GLN A 105 0.74 -7.57 21.70
C GLN A 105 0.29 -8.99 22.07
N ASP A 106 -0.70 -9.55 21.37
CA ASP A 106 -1.07 -10.95 21.48
C ASP A 106 -0.21 -11.81 20.54
N GLN A 107 0.94 -12.24 21.06
CA GLN A 107 1.90 -13.06 20.31
C GLN A 107 1.31 -14.39 19.82
N ASN A 108 0.37 -14.98 20.55
CA ASN A 108 -0.24 -16.25 20.15
C ASN A 108 -1.21 -16.06 18.99
N ALA A 109 -2.07 -15.04 19.07
CA ALA A 109 -2.97 -14.69 17.97
C ALA A 109 -2.18 -14.25 16.72
N TRP A 110 -1.11 -13.47 16.91
CA TRP A 110 -0.21 -13.05 15.84
C TRP A 110 0.44 -14.26 15.14
N ALA A 111 1.03 -15.18 15.91
CA ALA A 111 1.64 -16.39 15.36
C ALA A 111 0.63 -17.26 14.61
N LYS A 112 -0.60 -17.38 15.13
CA LYS A 112 -1.68 -18.09 14.44
C LYS A 112 -2.00 -17.44 13.09
N SER A 113 -2.15 -16.13 13.04
CA SER A 113 -2.40 -15.39 11.80
C SER A 113 -1.26 -15.56 10.78
N ALA A 114 0.00 -15.52 11.25
CA ALA A 114 1.17 -15.76 10.41
C ALA A 114 1.19 -17.18 9.83
N ILE A 115 0.89 -18.20 10.63
CA ILE A 115 0.82 -19.60 10.17
C ILE A 115 -0.28 -19.78 9.12
N ILE A 116 -1.44 -19.13 9.29
CA ILE A 116 -2.52 -19.17 8.29
C ILE A 116 -2.03 -18.56 6.97
N ASN A 117 -1.37 -17.40 7.02
CA ASN A 117 -0.79 -16.77 5.82
C ASN A 117 0.20 -17.71 5.11
N ILE A 118 1.08 -18.37 5.85
CA ILE A 118 2.04 -19.34 5.30
C ILE A 118 1.30 -20.53 4.67
N ALA A 119 0.34 -21.13 5.37
CA ALA A 119 -0.39 -22.31 4.92
C ALA A 119 -1.18 -22.05 3.62
N HIS A 120 -1.67 -20.82 3.43
CA HIS A 120 -2.44 -20.41 2.25
C HIS A 120 -1.58 -19.77 1.14
N SER A 121 -0.27 -19.63 1.34
CA SER A 121 0.62 -19.01 0.35
C SER A 121 0.85 -19.83 -0.92
N GLY A 122 0.47 -21.11 -0.93
CA GLY A 122 0.72 -22.04 -2.04
C GLY A 122 0.14 -21.58 -3.38
N LYS A 123 -0.96 -20.81 -3.37
CA LYS A 123 -1.53 -20.17 -4.56
C LYS A 123 -0.53 -19.27 -5.28
N PHE A 124 0.40 -18.65 -4.57
CA PHE A 124 1.39 -17.72 -5.13
C PHE A 124 2.68 -18.42 -5.58
N SER A 125 2.72 -19.76 -5.61
CA SER A 125 3.86 -20.49 -6.16
C SER A 125 4.08 -20.16 -7.63
N SER A 126 5.34 -19.88 -7.99
CA SER A 126 5.74 -19.70 -9.38
C SER A 126 5.51 -20.96 -10.22
N ASP A 127 5.57 -22.15 -9.60
CA ASP A 127 5.35 -23.42 -10.30
C ASP A 127 3.93 -23.45 -10.90
N ARG A 128 2.93 -22.99 -10.14
CA ARG A 128 1.55 -22.86 -10.63
C ARG A 128 1.48 -21.91 -11.83
N THR A 129 2.11 -20.74 -11.72
CA THR A 129 2.14 -19.75 -12.82
C THR A 129 2.79 -20.34 -14.07
N ILE A 130 3.92 -21.04 -13.95
CA ILE A 130 4.58 -21.69 -15.09
C ILE A 130 3.67 -22.77 -15.69
N GLU A 131 3.01 -23.58 -14.87
CA GLU A 131 2.07 -24.60 -15.35
C GLU A 131 0.87 -23.99 -16.08
N GLU A 132 0.32 -22.87 -15.61
CA GLU A 132 -0.74 -22.12 -16.28
C GLU A 132 -0.27 -21.56 -17.64
N TYR A 133 0.92 -20.96 -17.71
CA TYR A 133 1.51 -20.49 -18.98
C TYR A 133 1.74 -21.64 -19.97
N VAL A 134 2.28 -22.77 -19.50
CA VAL A 134 2.47 -23.97 -20.32
C VAL A 134 1.12 -24.48 -20.85
N LYS A 135 0.11 -24.59 -19.97
CA LYS A 135 -1.20 -25.10 -20.31
C LYS A 135 -1.95 -24.19 -21.27
N ASP A 136 -1.96 -22.88 -21.03
CA ASP A 136 -2.88 -21.96 -21.69
C ASP A 136 -2.26 -21.25 -22.89
N ILE A 137 -0.95 -20.97 -22.86
CA ILE A 137 -0.25 -20.17 -23.87
C ILE A 137 0.77 -20.99 -24.65
N TRP A 138 1.79 -21.56 -23.98
CA TRP A 138 2.96 -22.10 -24.67
C TRP A 138 2.78 -23.51 -25.25
N LYS A 139 1.88 -24.31 -24.66
CA LYS A 139 1.58 -25.70 -25.06
C LYS A 139 2.83 -26.59 -25.13
N LEU A 140 3.69 -26.48 -24.12
CA LEU A 140 4.94 -27.26 -24.03
C LEU A 140 4.73 -28.61 -23.33
N ASP A 141 5.51 -29.62 -23.74
CA ASP A 141 5.55 -30.92 -23.09
C ASP A 141 6.64 -30.97 -22.01
N LYS A 142 6.38 -31.70 -20.92
CA LYS A 142 7.38 -31.94 -19.86
C LYS A 142 8.44 -32.92 -20.36
N VAL A 143 9.71 -32.51 -20.37
CA VAL A 143 10.84 -33.38 -20.72
C VAL A 143 11.45 -33.95 -19.45
N LYS A 144 11.50 -35.29 -19.33
CA LYS A 144 12.27 -35.97 -18.28
C LYS A 144 13.73 -36.07 -18.72
N VAL A 145 14.63 -35.54 -17.91
CA VAL A 145 16.07 -35.68 -18.13
C VAL A 145 16.56 -36.87 -17.31
N GLU A 146 17.07 -37.89 -17.98
CA GLU A 146 17.80 -38.98 -17.31
C GLU A 146 19.22 -38.51 -17.02
N LEU A 147 19.57 -38.39 -15.73
CA LEU A 147 20.93 -38.13 -15.29
C LEU A 147 21.71 -39.45 -15.33
N LYS A 148 22.83 -39.49 -16.04
CA LYS A 148 23.76 -40.62 -15.96
C LYS A 148 24.48 -40.54 -14.61
N GLU A 149 24.40 -41.63 -13.84
CA GLU A 149 25.21 -41.87 -12.64
C GLU A 149 26.71 -41.80 -12.93
#